data_AF-A0A6C0IDR5-F1
#
_entry.id   AF-A0A6C0IDR5-F1
#
_cell.length_a   1.000
_cell.length_b   1.000
_cell.length_c   1.000
_cell.angle_alpha   90.00
_cell.angle_beta   90.00
_cell.angle_gamma   90.00
#
_symmetry.space_group_name_H-M   'P 1'
#
loop_
_entity.id
_entity.type
_entity.pdbx_description
1 polymer ?
#
loop_
_entity_poly.entity_id
_entity_poly.type
_entity_poly.pdbx_seq_one_letter_code
_entity_poly.pdbx_strand_id
1 'polypeptide(L)'
;MACSFSCIISAIFFIGMIYFYNRTDKSKIVTKYKAQLPPDLQKKYEKISKERMYISLYGYGLGLIISLFIIFYKLMKKNNLNTFSLVCTVMATCFLTNYFYYILSPKSDWMLNHMKSPEQVKAWLQMYREMQINYHMGIVLGIIAVGILAFAFRC
;
A
#
# COMPACT_ATOMS: atom_id res chain seq x y z
N MET A 1 15.79 -9.14 16.08
CA MET A 1 15.28 -10.52 16.05
C MET A 1 14.29 -10.61 14.92
N ALA A 2 14.32 -11.67 14.12
CA ALA A 2 13.39 -11.86 12.99
C ALA A 2 11.91 -11.80 13.41
N CYS A 3 11.67 -12.02 14.71
CA CYS A 3 10.35 -12.16 15.31
C CYS A 3 9.91 -10.92 16.10
N SER A 4 10.54 -9.76 15.86
CA SER A 4 10.00 -8.52 16.39
C SER A 4 8.68 -8.18 15.68
N PHE A 5 7.74 -7.62 16.42
CA PHE A 5 6.45 -7.17 15.89
C PHE A 5 6.60 -6.25 14.66
N SER A 6 7.64 -5.40 14.66
CA SER A 6 7.98 -4.56 13.50
C SER A 6 8.38 -5.34 12.25
N CYS A 7 9.09 -6.47 12.40
CA CYS A 7 9.47 -7.31 11.26
C CYS A 7 8.25 -8.06 10.69
N ILE A 8 7.35 -8.52 11.56
CA ILE A 8 6.08 -9.14 11.14
C ILE A 8 5.25 -8.17 10.29
N ILE A 9 5.00 -6.96 10.79
CA ILE A 9 4.25 -5.93 10.05
C ILE A 9 4.95 -5.61 8.74
N SER A 10 6.26 -5.38 8.77
CA SER A 10 7.02 -5.05 7.57
C SER A 10 6.91 -6.12 6.50
N ALA A 11 7.06 -7.39 6.88
CA ALA A 11 6.99 -8.51 5.96
C ALA A 11 5.59 -8.66 5.35
N ILE A 12 4.52 -8.56 6.15
CA ILE A 12 3.14 -8.64 5.67
C ILE A 12 2.88 -7.56 4.61
N PHE A 13 3.19 -6.31 4.92
CA PHE A 13 2.94 -5.19 3.99
C PHE A 13 3.85 -5.26 2.77
N PHE A 14 5.12 -5.63 2.92
CA PHE A 14 6.04 -5.74 1.79
C PHE A 14 5.62 -6.82 0.80
N ILE A 15 5.33 -8.03 1.29
CA ILE A 15 4.83 -9.15 0.47
C ILE A 15 3.50 -8.76 -0.18
N GLY A 16 2.59 -8.16 0.60
CA GLY A 16 1.29 -7.74 0.10
C GLY A 16 1.36 -6.69 -1.00
N MET A 17 2.26 -5.71 -0.87
CA MET A 17 2.47 -4.69 -1.91
C MET A 17 3.06 -5.27 -3.19
N ILE A 18 4.06 -6.15 -3.09
CA ILE A 18 4.62 -6.85 -4.26
C ILE A 18 3.53 -7.62 -5.00
N TYR A 19 2.70 -8.37 -4.26
CA TYR A 19 1.59 -9.10 -4.86
C TYR A 19 0.58 -8.16 -5.52
N PHE A 20 0.15 -7.11 -4.80
CA PHE A 20 -0.82 -6.14 -5.29
C PHE A 20 -0.38 -5.48 -6.60
N TYR A 21 0.85 -4.97 -6.66
CA TYR A 21 1.36 -4.31 -7.86
C TYR A 21 1.45 -5.29 -9.04
N ASN A 22 2.03 -6.48 -8.82
CA ASN A 22 2.18 -7.49 -9.86
C ASN A 22 0.84 -7.97 -10.43
N ARG A 23 -0.17 -8.15 -9.57
CA ARG A 23 -1.49 -8.61 -9.99
C ARG A 23 -2.30 -7.51 -10.66
N THR A 24 -2.25 -6.29 -10.13
CA THR A 24 -3.00 -5.16 -10.67
C THR A 24 -2.49 -4.75 -12.05
N ASP A 25 -1.17 -4.72 -12.24
CA ASP A 25 -0.55 -4.37 -13.53
C ASP A 25 -0.89 -5.39 -14.63
N LYS A 26 -0.89 -6.69 -14.28
CA LYS A 26 -1.23 -7.79 -15.20
C LYS A 26 -2.74 -8.05 -15.31
N SER A 27 -3.58 -7.30 -14.60
CA SER A 27 -5.02 -7.57 -14.57
C SER A 27 -5.69 -7.11 -15.87
N LYS A 28 -6.25 -8.09 -16.60
CA LYS A 28 -7.04 -7.82 -17.82
C LYS A 28 -8.22 -6.88 -17.55
N ILE A 29 -8.81 -6.92 -16.37
CA ILE A 29 -9.95 -6.07 -15.98
C ILE A 29 -9.49 -4.59 -15.90
N VAL A 30 -8.36 -4.34 -15.23
CA VAL A 30 -7.80 -2.99 -15.08
C VAL A 30 -7.38 -2.43 -16.43
N THR A 31 -6.68 -3.22 -17.24
CA THR A 31 -6.24 -2.80 -18.58
C THR A 31 -7.43 -2.54 -19.52
N LYS A 32 -8.44 -3.42 -19.52
CA LYS A 32 -9.66 -3.23 -20.31
C LYS A 32 -10.40 -1.96 -19.90
N TYR A 33 -10.52 -1.70 -18.59
CA TYR A 33 -11.14 -0.48 -18.08
C TYR A 33 -10.42 0.78 -18.56
N LYS A 34 -9.08 0.81 -18.55
CA LYS A 34 -8.32 1.97 -19.05
C LYS A 34 -8.53 2.15 -20.56
N ALA A 35 -8.48 1.07 -21.33
CA ALA A 35 -8.56 1.12 -22.80
C ALA A 35 -9.92 1.58 -23.32
N GLN A 36 -11.02 1.30 -22.62
CA GLN A 36 -12.37 1.70 -23.03
C GLN A 36 -12.73 3.14 -22.68
N LEU A 37 -11.90 3.87 -21.92
CA LEU A 37 -12.19 5.25 -21.57
C LEU A 37 -12.00 6.16 -22.79
N PRO A 38 -12.92 7.10 -23.04
CA PRO A 38 -12.70 8.20 -23.99
C PRO A 38 -11.46 9.04 -23.61
N PRO A 39 -10.83 9.73 -24.58
CA PRO A 39 -9.58 10.46 -24.34
C PRO A 39 -9.65 11.52 -23.22
N ASP A 40 -10.80 12.17 -23.03
CA ASP A 40 -11.03 13.13 -21.95
C ASP A 40 -11.06 12.44 -20.57
N LEU A 41 -11.70 11.28 -20.47
CA LEU A 41 -11.75 10.50 -19.24
C LEU A 41 -10.42 9.81 -18.92
N GLN A 42 -9.63 9.44 -19.94
CA GLN A 42 -8.26 8.93 -19.74
C GLN A 42 -7.37 9.98 -19.06
N LYS A 43 -7.38 11.23 -19.55
CA LYS A 43 -6.64 12.34 -18.93
C LYS A 43 -7.06 12.58 -17.48
N LYS A 44 -8.37 12.54 -17.19
CA LYS A 44 -8.88 12.65 -15.81
C LYS A 44 -8.42 11.48 -14.94
N TYR A 45 -8.48 10.26 -15.46
CA TYR A 45 -8.00 9.07 -14.76
C TYR A 45 -6.52 9.17 -14.40
N GLU A 46 -5.67 9.59 -15.34
CA GLU A 46 -4.24 9.78 -15.09
C GLU A 46 -3.99 10.85 -14.02
N LYS A 47 -4.70 11.98 -14.07
CA LYS A 47 -4.57 13.04 -13.06
C LYS A 47 -4.93 12.53 -11.66
N ILE A 48 -6.07 11.84 -11.53
CA ILE A 48 -6.53 11.25 -10.26
C ILE A 48 -5.55 10.16 -9.78
N SER A 49 -5.03 9.33 -10.69
CA SER A 49 -4.06 8.30 -10.34
C SER A 49 -2.73 8.90 -9.87
N LYS A 50 -2.26 9.97 -10.52
CA LYS A 50 -1.04 10.71 -10.11
C LYS A 50 -1.22 11.35 -8.74
N GLU A 51 -2.35 11.99 -8.48
CA GLU A 51 -2.66 12.54 -7.13
C GLU A 51 -2.58 11.45 -6.06
N ARG A 52 -3.22 10.29 -6.30
CA ARG A 52 -3.19 9.15 -5.35
C ARG A 52 -1.77 8.63 -5.13
N MET A 53 -0.95 8.61 -6.16
CA MET A 53 0.47 8.27 -6.05
C MET A 53 1.23 9.29 -5.20
N TYR A 54 1.03 10.59 -5.42
CA TYR A 54 1.65 11.64 -4.61
C TYR A 54 1.22 11.59 -3.15
N ILE A 55 -0.06 11.37 -2.86
CA ILE A 55 -0.55 11.14 -1.49
C ILE A 55 0.21 9.99 -0.83
N SER A 56 0.40 8.88 -1.54
CA SER A 56 1.16 7.75 -1.00
C SER A 56 2.64 8.08 -0.79
N LEU A 57 3.27 8.80 -1.72
CA LEU A 57 4.66 9.24 -1.58
C LEU A 57 4.84 10.18 -0.38
N TYR A 58 3.92 11.11 -0.15
CA TYR A 58 3.94 11.98 1.03
C TYR A 58 3.75 11.16 2.31
N GLY A 59 2.87 10.16 2.31
CA GLY A 59 2.70 9.23 3.43
C GLY A 59 3.99 8.47 3.77
N TYR A 60 4.69 7.97 2.77
CA TYR A 60 6.02 7.34 2.97
C TYR A 60 7.06 8.33 3.47
N GLY A 61 7.12 9.55 2.92
CA GLY A 61 8.03 10.61 3.38
C GLY A 61 7.80 10.97 4.85
N LEU A 62 6.53 11.15 5.25
CA LEU A 62 6.16 11.37 6.65
C LEU A 62 6.54 10.16 7.53
N GLY A 63 6.31 8.95 7.03
CA GLY A 63 6.70 7.73 7.72
C GLY A 63 8.20 7.63 7.99
N LEU A 64 9.03 8.05 7.04
CA LEU A 64 10.48 8.14 7.22
C LEU A 64 10.84 9.13 8.32
N ILE A 65 10.25 10.34 8.31
CA ILE A 65 10.48 11.34 9.35
C ILE A 65 10.11 10.80 10.74
N ILE A 66 8.94 10.16 10.88
CA ILE A 66 8.50 9.54 12.14
C ILE A 66 9.48 8.44 12.57
N SER A 67 9.94 7.61 11.63
CA SER A 67 10.90 6.55 11.95
C SER A 67 12.24 7.07 12.48
N LEU A 68 12.71 8.23 11.97
CA LEU A 68 13.91 8.89 12.48
C LEU A 68 13.72 9.35 13.92
N PHE A 69 12.56 9.93 14.27
CA PHE A 69 12.24 10.28 15.66
C PHE A 69 12.22 9.05 16.58
N ILE A 70 11.64 7.94 16.13
CA ILE A 70 11.60 6.67 16.89
C ILE A 70 13.02 6.15 17.15
N ILE A 71 13.89 6.17 16.12
CA ILE A 71 15.28 5.73 16.24
C ILE A 71 16.04 6.65 17.19
N PHE A 72 15.93 7.96 17.02
CA PHE A 72 16.58 8.94 17.88
C PHE A 72 16.20 8.77 19.35
N TYR A 73 14.91 8.57 19.64
CA TYR A 73 14.42 8.31 20.99
C TYR A 73 15.02 7.02 21.60
N LYS A 74 15.15 5.95 20.80
CA LYS A 74 15.75 4.69 21.26
C LYS A 74 17.25 4.83 21.53
N LEU A 75 17.97 5.59 20.71
CA LEU A 75 19.40 5.91 20.92
C LEU A 75 19.61 6.67 22.23
N MET A 76 18.76 7.68 22.51
CA MET A 76 18.81 8.43 23.78
C MET A 76 18.61 7.53 25.01
N LYS A 77 17.75 6.50 24.89
CA LYS A 77 17.52 5.51 25.95
C LYS A 77 18.60 4.41 26.04
N LYS A 78 19.69 4.50 25.26
CA LYS A 78 20.74 3.46 25.14
C LYS A 78 20.17 2.08 24.83
N ASN A 79 19.01 2.02 24.17
CA ASN A 79 18.39 0.76 23.78
C ASN A 79 18.87 0.38 22.37
N ASN A 80 19.99 -0.33 22.32
CA ASN A 80 20.63 -0.71 21.07
C ASN A 80 19.79 -1.76 20.34
N LEU A 81 19.22 -1.37 19.19
CA LEU A 81 18.62 -2.29 18.24
C LEU A 81 19.70 -2.82 17.29
N ASN A 82 19.66 -4.12 17.00
CA ASN A 82 20.39 -4.66 15.85
C ASN A 82 19.86 -4.02 14.55
N THR A 83 20.75 -3.75 13.59
CA THR A 83 20.49 -3.20 12.25
C THR A 83 19.25 -3.80 11.59
N PHE A 84 19.07 -5.12 11.65
CA PHE A 84 17.88 -5.77 11.07
C PHE A 84 16.56 -5.29 11.69
N SER A 85 16.53 -5.18 13.02
CA SER A 85 15.36 -4.68 13.75
C SER A 85 15.10 -3.19 13.47
N LEU A 86 16.15 -2.43 13.17
CA LEU A 86 16.04 -1.02 12.79
C LEU A 86 15.38 -0.91 11.41
N VAL A 87 15.84 -1.68 10.42
CA VAL A 87 15.23 -1.72 9.08
C VAL A 87 13.75 -2.10 9.17
N CYS A 88 13.40 -3.15 9.92
CA CYS A 88 11.99 -3.51 10.15
C CYS A 88 11.19 -2.40 10.83
N THR A 89 11.79 -1.65 11.76
CA THR A 89 11.09 -0.55 12.42
C THR A 89 10.82 0.58 11.43
N VAL A 90 11.78 0.94 10.58
CA VAL A 90 11.60 1.95 9.53
C VAL A 90 10.52 1.51 8.54
N MET A 91 10.62 0.28 8.01
CA MET A 91 9.64 -0.24 7.04
C MET A 91 8.23 -0.30 7.62
N ALA A 92 8.04 -0.86 8.81
CA ALA A 92 6.73 -0.93 9.45
C ALA A 92 6.14 0.46 9.69
N THR A 93 6.96 1.40 10.18
CA THR A 93 6.53 2.79 10.40
C THR A 93 6.12 3.44 9.09
N CYS A 94 6.89 3.25 8.02
CA CYS A 94 6.59 3.79 6.71
C CYS A 94 5.29 3.22 6.12
N PHE A 95 5.09 1.90 6.18
CA PHE A 95 3.87 1.27 5.67
C PHE A 95 2.63 1.67 6.46
N LEU A 96 2.69 1.68 7.79
CA LEU A 96 1.57 2.09 8.64
C LEU A 96 1.24 3.56 8.42
N THR A 97 2.24 4.45 8.46
CA THR A 97 2.01 5.88 8.22
C THR A 97 1.45 6.11 6.83
N ASN A 98 1.98 5.48 5.79
CA ASN A 98 1.43 5.58 4.44
C ASN A 98 -0.03 5.08 4.37
N TYR A 99 -0.35 3.96 5.00
CA TYR A 99 -1.72 3.42 5.04
C TYR A 99 -2.70 4.44 5.65
N PHE A 100 -2.40 4.95 6.85
CA PHE A 100 -3.26 5.91 7.52
C PHE A 100 -3.30 7.25 6.79
N TYR A 101 -2.16 7.75 6.33
CA TYR A 101 -2.09 8.99 5.57
C TYR A 101 -2.94 8.88 4.30
N TYR A 102 -2.80 7.80 3.53
CA TYR A 102 -3.57 7.59 2.31
C TYR A 102 -5.08 7.55 2.55
N ILE A 103 -5.54 6.95 3.65
CA ILE A 103 -6.96 6.85 3.99
C ILE A 103 -7.50 8.20 4.46
N LEU A 104 -6.76 8.91 5.32
CA LEU A 104 -7.20 10.15 5.96
C LEU A 104 -7.04 11.38 5.05
N SER A 105 -6.11 11.34 4.08
CA SER A 105 -5.93 12.45 3.14
C SER A 105 -7.18 12.62 2.26
N PRO A 106 -7.73 13.85 2.20
CA PRO A 106 -8.84 14.15 1.31
C PRO A 106 -8.40 13.92 -0.14
N LYS A 107 -9.29 13.33 -0.93
CA LYS A 107 -9.09 13.14 -2.37
C LYS A 107 -9.80 14.26 -3.08
N SER A 108 -9.10 14.95 -3.98
CA SER A 108 -9.64 16.13 -4.66
C SER A 108 -10.82 15.77 -5.56
N ASP A 109 -10.80 14.56 -6.14
CA ASP A 109 -11.80 14.13 -7.11
C ASP A 109 -11.90 12.60 -7.22
N TRP A 110 -13.03 12.14 -7.76
CA TRP A 110 -13.33 10.73 -8.01
C TRP A 110 -13.76 10.52 -9.45
N MET A 111 -13.26 9.45 -10.08
CA MET A 111 -13.65 9.09 -11.45
C MET A 111 -15.17 8.94 -11.61
N LEU A 112 -15.86 8.49 -10.55
CA LEU A 112 -17.31 8.31 -10.54
C LEU A 112 -18.08 9.59 -10.89
N ASN A 113 -17.55 10.76 -10.51
CA ASN A 113 -18.15 12.06 -10.79
C ASN A 113 -18.18 12.43 -12.28
N HIS A 114 -17.39 11.73 -13.11
CA HIS A 114 -17.21 12.03 -14.53
C HIS A 114 -17.84 10.99 -15.45
N MET A 115 -18.46 9.96 -14.89
CA MET A 115 -19.12 8.91 -15.66
C MET A 115 -20.51 9.38 -16.08
N LYS A 116 -20.85 9.11 -17.35
CA LYS A 116 -22.10 9.56 -17.97
C LYS A 116 -23.11 8.45 -18.19
N SER A 117 -22.69 7.18 -18.09
CA SER A 117 -23.56 6.03 -18.33
C SER A 117 -23.46 4.97 -17.23
N PRO A 118 -24.53 4.19 -16.99
CA PRO A 118 -24.51 3.07 -16.06
C PRO A 118 -23.43 2.03 -16.38
N GLU A 119 -23.12 1.82 -17.66
CA GLU A 119 -22.09 0.89 -18.12
C GLU A 119 -20.69 1.35 -17.68
N GLN A 120 -20.42 2.66 -17.77
CA GLN A 120 -19.15 3.23 -17.29
C GLN A 120 -19.00 3.07 -15.78
N VAL A 121 -20.08 3.33 -15.02
CA VAL A 121 -20.11 3.13 -13.57
C VAL A 121 -19.86 1.67 -13.20
N LYS A 122 -20.55 0.73 -13.88
CA LYS A 122 -20.38 -0.70 -13.66
C LYS A 122 -18.94 -1.15 -13.95
N ALA A 123 -18.34 -0.66 -15.03
CA ALA A 123 -16.98 -1.02 -15.37
C ALA A 123 -15.94 -0.44 -14.40
N TRP A 124 -16.15 0.78 -13.91
CA TRP A 124 -15.32 1.34 -12.85
C TRP A 124 -15.43 0.54 -11.55
N LEU A 125 -16.66 0.17 -11.16
CA LEU A 125 -16.88 -0.62 -9.96
C LEU A 125 -16.20 -2.00 -10.06
N GLN A 126 -16.26 -2.64 -11.24
CA GLN A 126 -15.58 -3.91 -11.49
C GLN A 126 -14.05 -3.76 -11.36
N MET A 127 -13.48 -2.71 -11.97
CA MET A 127 -12.04 -2.41 -11.85
C MET A 127 -11.64 -2.09 -10.41
N TYR A 128 -12.43 -1.27 -9.71
CA TYR A 128 -12.18 -0.89 -8.33
C TYR A 128 -12.21 -2.10 -7.39
N ARG A 129 -13.20 -2.99 -7.55
CA ARG A 129 -13.32 -4.23 -6.77
C ARG A 129 -12.16 -5.19 -7.05
N GLU A 130 -11.74 -5.32 -8.30
CA GLU A 130 -10.56 -6.11 -8.66
C GLU A 130 -9.30 -5.61 -7.95
N MET A 131 -9.05 -4.30 -7.97
CA MET A 131 -7.93 -3.70 -7.24
C MET A 131 -8.05 -3.94 -5.72
N GLN A 132 -9.24 -3.79 -5.14
CA GLN A 132 -9.48 -4.04 -3.72
C GLN A 132 -9.21 -5.50 -3.35
N ILE A 133 -9.65 -6.46 -4.15
CA ILE A 133 -9.38 -7.89 -3.94
C ILE A 133 -7.88 -8.14 -4.02
N ASN A 134 -7.19 -7.64 -5.05
CA ASN A 134 -5.75 -7.81 -5.20
C ASN A 134 -4.98 -7.26 -3.99
N TYR A 135 -5.42 -6.14 -3.41
CA TYR A 135 -4.81 -5.56 -2.21
C TYR A 135 -4.98 -6.47 -0.97
N HIS A 136 -6.21 -6.90 -0.68
CA HIS A 136 -6.48 -7.73 0.50
C HIS A 136 -5.88 -9.13 0.35
N MET A 137 -5.91 -9.72 -0.84
CA MET A 137 -5.27 -11.01 -1.13
C MET A 137 -3.75 -10.94 -0.94
N GLY A 138 -3.13 -9.80 -1.27
CA GLY A 138 -1.72 -9.56 -0.97
C GLY A 138 -1.45 -9.58 0.54
N ILE A 139 -2.28 -8.92 1.34
CA ILE A 139 -2.14 -8.93 2.81
C ILE A 139 -2.34 -10.34 3.37
N VAL A 140 -3.36 -11.07 2.90
CA VAL A 140 -3.60 -12.47 3.32
C VAL A 140 -2.40 -13.35 3.00
N LEU A 141 -1.82 -13.22 1.79
CA LEU A 141 -0.59 -13.92 1.41
C LEU A 141 0.57 -13.57 2.35
N GLY A 142 0.73 -12.29 2.69
CA GLY A 142 1.73 -11.82 3.64
C GLY A 142 1.55 -12.43 5.04
N ILE A 143 0.31 -12.51 5.54
CA ILE A 143 0.00 -13.13 6.84
C ILE A 143 0.34 -14.62 6.82
N ILE A 144 -0.06 -15.35 5.79
CA ILE A 144 0.24 -16.79 5.67
C ILE A 144 1.76 -17.02 5.62
N ALA A 145 2.49 -16.23 4.82
CA ALA A 145 3.94 -16.33 4.70
C ALA A 145 4.62 -16.10 6.05
N VAL A 146 4.22 -15.05 6.78
CA VAL A 146 4.76 -14.78 8.11
C VAL A 146 4.36 -15.85 9.11
N GLY A 147 3.14 -16.39 9.07
CA GLY A 147 2.71 -17.48 9.95
C GLY A 147 3.55 -18.75 9.76
N ILE A 148 3.87 -19.10 8.51
CA ILE A 148 4.78 -20.23 8.21
C ILE A 148 6.19 -19.96 8.76
N LEU A 149 6.72 -18.75 8.54
CA LEU A 149 8.05 -18.37 9.04
C LEU A 149 8.09 -18.37 10.57
N ALA A 150 7.06 -17.82 11.22
CA ALA A 150 6.93 -17.82 12.66
C ALA A 150 6.98 -19.25 13.20
N PHE A 151 6.11 -20.13 12.71
CA PHE A 151 6.09 -21.55 13.09
C PHE A 151 7.45 -22.24 12.87
N ALA A 152 8.08 -22.03 11.70
CA ALA A 152 9.36 -22.65 11.36
C ALA A 152 10.51 -22.21 12.28
N PHE A 153 10.55 -20.92 12.64
CA PHE A 153 11.58 -20.34 13.50
C PHE A 153 11.22 -20.33 14.99
N ARG A 154 10.09 -20.95 15.37
CA ARG A 154 9.53 -20.97 16.74
C ARG A 154 9.37 -19.58 17.34
N CYS A 155 8.77 -18.75 16.50
CA CYS A 155 8.22 -17.45 16.80
C CYS A 155 6.72 -17.47 16.47
#